data_AF-A0A7I8KV65-F1
#
_entry.id   AF-A0A7I8KV65-F1
#
_cell.length_a   1.000
_cell.length_b   1.000
_cell.length_c   1.000
_cell.angle_alpha   90.00
_cell.angle_beta   90.00
_cell.angle_gamma   90.00
#
_symmetry.space_group_name_H-M   'P 1'
#
loop_
_entity.id
_entity.type
_entity.pdbx_description
1 polymer ?
#
loop_
_entity_poly.entity_id
_entity_poly.type
_entity_poly.pdbx_seq_one_letter_code
_entity_poly.pdbx_strand_id
1 'polypeptide(L)' 'MAVDFGFTTGKYNGSSFSAMSRNPFSSQTREVAVVGGRGEFRLARGFAFITTRVLKGINIIVEYNVTLLHY' A
#
# COMPACT_ATOMS: atom_id res chain seq x y z
N MET A 1 5.97 0.13 9.43
CA MET A 1 4.76 -0.61 9.02
C MET A 1 5.19 -1.65 7.98
N ALA A 2 4.62 -2.84 8.05
CA ALA A 2 4.75 -3.90 7.06
C ALA A 2 3.34 -4.44 6.78
N VAL A 3 2.88 -4.36 5.54
CA VAL A 3 1.51 -4.69 5.12
C VAL A 3 1.49 -5.39 3.77
N ASP A 4 0.51 -6.28 3.57
CA ASP A 4 0.23 -6.94 2.31
C ASP A 4 -1.18 -6.56 1.83
N PHE A 5 -1.29 -6.07 0.60
CA PHE A 5 -2.55 -5.66 -0.02
C PHE A 5 -3.00 -6.71 -1.02
N GLY A 6 -3.89 -7.61 -0.57
CA GLY A 6 -4.50 -8.65 -1.40
C GLY A 6 -5.74 -8.16 -2.14
N PHE A 7 -5.78 -8.39 -3.45
CA PHE A 7 -6.95 -8.13 -4.28
C PHE A 7 -7.83 -9.38 -4.32
N THR A 8 -9.12 -9.22 -4.02
CA THR A 8 -10.10 -10.33 -3.94
C THR A 8 -11.12 -10.33 -5.07
N THR A 9 -11.09 -9.33 -5.95
CA THR A 9 -11.99 -9.17 -7.10
C THR A 9 -11.28 -8.45 -8.25
N GLY A 10 -11.89 -8.42 -9.44
CA GLY A 10 -11.40 -7.69 -10.61
C GLY A 10 -10.19 -8.34 -11.30
N LYS A 11 -9.48 -7.55 -12.13
CA LYS A 11 -8.36 -8.02 -12.98
C LYS A 11 -7.23 -8.69 -12.19
N TYR A 12 -6.96 -8.22 -10.97
CA TYR A 12 -5.83 -8.69 -10.16
C TYR A 12 -6.25 -9.67 -9.05
N ASN A 13 -7.44 -10.27 -9.14
CA ASN A 13 -7.96 -11.19 -8.13
C ASN A 13 -6.94 -12.32 -7.81
N GLY A 14 -6.67 -12.53 -6.51
CA GLY A 14 -5.70 -13.50 -6.01
C GLY A 14 -4.26 -13.00 -5.95
N SER A 15 -3.97 -11.83 -6.53
CA SER A 15 -2.65 -11.19 -6.48
C SER A 15 -2.52 -10.23 -5.29
N SER A 16 -1.28 -9.92 -4.90
CA SER A 16 -1.01 -8.91 -3.87
C SER A 16 0.30 -8.20 -4.10
N PHE A 17 0.46 -7.03 -3.50
CA PHE A 17 1.76 -6.39 -3.31
C PHE A 17 1.99 -6.12 -1.82
N SER A 18 3.26 -6.09 -1.42
CA SER A 18 3.66 -5.82 -0.04
C SER A 18 4.38 -4.48 0.05
N ALA A 19 4.06 -3.70 1.09
CA ALA A 19 4.70 -2.42 1.35
C ALA A 19 5.35 -2.40 2.75
N MET A 20 6.57 -1.90 2.82
CA MET A 20 7.32 -1.83 4.07
C MET A 20 8.17 -0.56 4.15
N SER A 21 7.89 0.28 5.15
CA SER A 21 8.64 1.51 5.44
C SER A 21 8.28 2.09 6.80
N ARG A 22 8.97 3.17 7.22
CA ARG A 22 8.53 4.01 8.34
C ARG A 22 7.20 4.68 7.97
N ASN A 23 6.26 4.72 8.92
CA ASN A 23 4.94 5.32 8.75
C ASN A 23 4.63 6.18 9.99
N PRO A 24 5.30 7.32 10.15
CA PRO A 24 5.07 8.20 11.30
C PRO A 24 3.67 8.82 11.21
N PHE A 25 2.87 8.67 12.26
CA PHE A 25 1.52 9.25 12.35
C PHE A 25 1.52 10.78 12.41
N SER A 26 2.64 11.41 12.75
CA SER A 26 2.78 12.88 12.79
C SER A 26 2.71 13.54 11.41
N SER A 27 2.93 12.79 10.33
CA SER A 27 2.90 13.30 8.96
C SER A 27 1.55 12.98 8.32
N GLN A 28 0.93 13.96 7.65
CA GLN A 28 -0.35 13.72 6.96
C GLN A 28 -0.20 12.77 5.77
N THR A 29 0.85 12.97 4.96
CA THR A 29 1.19 12.12 3.81
C THR A 29 2.56 11.49 4.04
N ARG A 30 2.67 10.19 3.76
CA ARG A 30 3.90 9.41 3.93
C ARG A 30 4.16 8.58 2.70
N GLU A 31 5.41 8.54 2.27
CA GLU A 31 5.86 7.62 1.24
C GLU A 31 6.27 6.29 1.88
N VAL A 32 5.85 5.18 1.29
CA VAL A 32 6.29 3.84 1.66
C VAL A 32 6.74 3.07 0.42
N ALA A 33 7.80 2.28 0.57
CA ALA A 33 8.30 1.42 -0.49
C ALA A 33 7.38 0.20 -0.70
N VAL A 34 7.08 -0.09 -1.96
CA VAL A 34 6.58 -1.42 -2.39
C VAL A 34 7.79 -2.32 -2.56
N VAL A 35 7.84 -3.38 -1.76
CA VAL A 35 9.03 -4.25 -1.62
C VAL A 35 8.88 -5.60 -2.32
N GLY A 36 7.71 -5.88 -2.88
CA GLY A 36 7.44 -7.12 -3.61
C GLY A 36 5.96 -7.34 -3.90
N GLY A 37 5.65 -8.48 -4.49
CA GLY A 37 4.28 -8.93 -4.74
C GLY A 37 4.19 -10.38 -5.19
N ARG A 38 2.97 -10.91 -5.19
CA ARG A 38 2.62 -12.28 -5.63
C ARG A 38 1.59 -12.24 -6.76
N GLY A 39 1.47 -13.35 -7.48
CA GLY A 39 0.53 -13.47 -8.61
C GLY A 39 0.97 -12.59 -9.76
N GLU A 40 0.06 -11.79 -10.29
CA GLU A 40 0.31 -10.82 -11.37
C GLU A 40 1.33 -9.74 -10.96
N PHE A 41 1.50 -9.46 -9.67
CA PHE A 41 2.47 -8.50 -9.17
C PHE A 41 3.84 -9.12 -8.83
N ARG A 42 4.20 -10.26 -9.45
CA ARG A 42 5.51 -10.88 -9.21
C ARG A 42 6.63 -9.92 -9.62
N LEU A 43 7.66 -9.84 -8.78
CA LEU A 43 8.78 -8.90 -8.93
C LEU A 43 8.36 -7.41 -8.83
N ALA A 44 7.18 -7.12 -8.26
CA ALA A 44 6.73 -5.74 -8.13
C ALA A 44 7.70 -4.89 -7.30
N ARG A 45 7.97 -3.67 -7.79
CA ARG A 45 8.73 -2.63 -7.10
C ARG A 45 8.11 -1.28 -7.36
N GLY A 46 8.22 -0.36 -6.40
CA GLY A 46 7.65 0.97 -6.54
C GLY A 46 7.47 1.65 -5.19
N PHE A 47 6.47 2.50 -5.11
CA PHE A 47 6.17 3.30 -3.93
C PHE A 47 4.66 3.51 -3.78
N ALA A 48 4.25 3.87 -2.58
CA ALA A 48 2.89 4.30 -2.30
C ALA A 48 2.90 5.55 -1.43
N PHE A 49 2.01 6.48 -1.74
CA PHE A 49 1.68 7.58 -0.86
C PHE A 49 0.47 7.22 -0.02
N ILE A 50 0.67 7.29 1.29
CA ILE A 50 -0.34 7.04 2.30
C ILE A 50 -0.78 8.39 2.86
N THR A 51 -2.06 8.74 2.70
CA THR A 51 -2.62 10.01 3.19
C THR A 51 -3.72 9.75 4.21
N THR A 52 -3.58 10.31 5.40
CA THR A 52 -4.65 10.25 6.41
C THR A 52 -5.73 11.27 6.06
N ARG A 53 -6.92 10.80 5.70
CA ARG A 53 -8.06 11.66 5.29
C ARG A 53 -8.96 12.01 6.47
N VAL A 54 -9.19 11.06 7.36
CA VAL A 54 -10.01 11.26 8.56
C VAL A 54 -9.30 10.66 9.75
N LEU A 55 -9.26 11.41 10.85
CA LEU A 55 -8.80 10.94 12.15
C LEU A 55 -9.79 11.44 13.21
N LYS A 56 -10.71 10.56 13.63
CA LYS A 56 -11.77 10.85 14.61
C LYS A 56 -11.71 9.81 15.73
N GLY A 57 -10.93 10.09 16.77
CA GLY A 57 -10.67 9.13 17.85
C GLY A 57 -9.98 7.88 17.30
N ILE A 58 -10.61 6.72 17.47
CA ILE A 58 -10.12 5.44 16.94
C ILE A 58 -10.46 5.22 15.46
N ASN A 59 -11.35 6.04 14.88
CA ASN A 59 -11.75 5.91 13.47
C ASN A 59 -10.77 6.64 12.58
N ILE A 60 -10.05 5.90 11.75
CA ILE A 60 -9.02 6.41 10.86
C ILE A 60 -9.33 5.97 9.42
N ILE A 61 -9.44 6.92 8.51
CA ILE A 61 -9.54 6.64 7.07
C ILE A 61 -8.23 7.06 6.42
N VAL A 62 -7.61 6.11 5.73
CA VAL A 62 -6.31 6.27 5.08
C VAL A 62 -6.46 5.94 3.60
N GLU A 63 -6.04 6.86 2.75
CA GLU A 63 -5.98 6.68 1.31
C GLU A 63 -4.60 6.19 0.91
N TYR A 64 -4.57 5.17 0.05
CA TYR A 64 -3.36 4.61 -0.54
C TYR A 64 -3.35 4.91 -2.04
N ASN A 65 -2.38 5.70 -2.49
CA ASN A 65 -2.09 5.88 -3.90
C ASN A 65 -0.79 5.13 -4.22
N VAL A 66 -0.89 4.06 -5.01
CA VAL A 66 0.21 3.11 -5.22
C VAL A 66 0.63 3.12 -6.68
N THR A 67 1.92 3.32 -6.89
CA THR A 67 2.57 3.18 -8.21
C THR A 67 3.58 2.06 -8.11
N LEU A 68 3.35 0.99 -8.87
CA LEU A 68 4.27 -0.14 -8.94
C LEU A 68 4.51 -0.58 -10.38
N LEU A 69 5.69 -1.13 -10.61
CA LEU A 69 6.11 -1.76 -11.85
C LEU A 69 6.12 -3.26 -11.63
N HIS A 70 5.49 -4.03 -12.50
CA HIS A 70 5.50 -5.49 -12.52
C HIS A 70 5.56 -6.00 -13.97
N TYR A 71 5.70 -7.32 -14.14
CA TYR A 71 5.80 -8.00 -15.43
C TYR A 71 4.53 -8.79 -15.74
#